data_AF-D4MWK0-F1
#
_entry.id   AF-D4MWK0-F1
#
_cell.length_a   1.000
_cell.length_b   1.000
_cell.length_c   1.000
_cell.angle_alpha   90.00
_cell.angle_beta   90.00
_cell.angle_gamma   90.00
#
_symmetry.space_group_name_H-M   'P 1'
#
loop_
_entity.id
_entity.type
_entity.pdbx_description
1 polymer ?
#
loop_
_entity_poly.entity_id
_entity_poly.type
_entity_poly.pdbx_seq_one_letter_code
_entity_poly.pdbx_strand_id
1 'polypeptide(L)'
;MGKMILIKTDNEVKELEYPDEGLKSWKKLKEHIGNRCELIEHVQPKRLYTEIGAGIEIKNVPGSKVSMLVDEEFYFHCDKTKLNKIASWLYETDRHGYPILGNALIIGEKYGNAGIEFCGMSEEQFDLVFPKLKELGKRFKDAGD
;
A
#
# COMPACT_ATOMS: atom_id res chain seq x y z
N MET A 1 11.13 4.47 14.56
CA MET A 1 10.69 5.01 13.26
C MET A 1 9.50 4.19 12.82
N GLY A 2 8.46 4.80 12.24
CA GLY A 2 7.28 4.05 11.80
C GLY A 2 7.58 3.15 10.61
N LYS A 3 6.85 2.05 10.44
CA LYS A 3 7.05 1.10 9.32
C LYS A 3 5.97 1.27 8.25
N MET A 4 6.30 0.92 7.02
CA MET A 4 5.35 0.78 5.92
C MET A 4 5.72 -0.44 5.09
N ILE A 5 4.83 -0.86 4.19
CA ILE A 5 5.04 -2.07 3.39
C ILE A 5 5.02 -1.71 1.91
N LEU A 6 6.03 -2.15 1.16
CA LEU A 6 6.07 -2.07 -0.30
C LEU A 6 5.60 -3.39 -0.91
N ILE A 7 4.64 -3.31 -1.82
CA ILE A 7 4.15 -4.42 -2.63
C ILE A 7 4.63 -4.20 -4.06
N LYS A 8 5.52 -5.07 -4.55
CA LYS A 8 6.09 -5.00 -5.89
C LYS A 8 5.31 -5.84 -6.90
N THR A 9 5.45 -5.50 -8.18
CA THR A 9 4.78 -6.21 -9.29
C THR A 9 5.28 -7.64 -9.48
N ASP A 10 6.45 -8.00 -8.94
CA ASP A 10 7.01 -9.35 -8.95
C ASP A 10 6.58 -10.18 -7.72
N ASN A 11 5.47 -9.78 -7.07
CA ASN A 11 4.92 -10.39 -5.85
C ASN A 11 5.88 -10.37 -4.64
N GLU A 12 6.95 -9.57 -4.69
CA GLU A 12 7.75 -9.30 -3.49
C GLU A 12 7.03 -8.30 -2.58
N VAL A 13 7.01 -8.63 -1.28
CA VAL A 13 6.56 -7.73 -0.22
C VAL A 13 7.74 -7.42 0.68
N LYS A 14 8.00 -6.12 0.90
CA LYS A 14 9.16 -5.61 1.65
C LYS A 14 8.72 -4.65 2.74
N GLU A 15 9.42 -4.71 3.87
CA GLU A 15 9.34 -3.69 4.90
C GLU A 15 10.15 -2.46 4.46
N LEU A 16 9.62 -1.28 4.72
CA LEU A 16 10.30 0.00 4.56
C LEU A 16 10.09 0.84 5.82
N GLU A 17 11.02 1.75 6.07
CA GLU A 17 10.85 2.78 7.08
C GLU A 17 10.02 3.94 6.51
N TYR A 18 9.05 4.41 7.27
CA TYR A 18 8.26 5.57 6.89
C TYR A 18 9.14 6.84 6.95
N PRO A 19 9.19 7.65 5.89
CA PRO A 19 9.99 8.87 5.87
C PRO A 19 9.28 9.97 6.68
N ASP A 20 9.57 10.10 7.97
CA ASP A 20 8.94 11.10 8.85
C ASP A 20 9.65 12.47 8.76
N GLU A 21 9.60 13.10 7.58
CA GLU A 21 10.33 14.33 7.25
C GLU A 21 9.40 15.46 6.74
N GLY A 22 8.12 15.43 7.12
CA GLY A 22 7.12 16.44 6.75
C GLY A 22 6.88 16.51 5.23
N LEU A 23 7.04 17.69 4.61
CA LEU A 23 6.82 17.85 3.16
C LEU A 23 7.72 16.96 2.29
N LYS A 24 8.91 16.60 2.78
CA LYS A 24 9.84 15.71 2.05
C LYS A 24 9.34 14.25 2.02
N SER A 25 8.47 13.87 2.94
CA SER A 25 7.84 12.54 2.98
C SER A 25 7.16 12.23 1.66
N TRP A 26 6.45 13.19 1.08
CA TRP A 26 5.72 12.99 -0.19
C TRP A 26 6.63 12.63 -1.36
N LYS A 27 7.79 13.30 -1.47
CA LYS A 27 8.78 12.97 -2.51
C LYS A 27 9.31 11.55 -2.31
N LYS A 28 9.64 11.18 -1.08
CA LYS A 28 10.14 9.84 -0.76
C LYS A 28 9.09 8.74 -0.98
N LEU A 29 7.82 8.99 -0.66
CA LEU A 29 6.73 8.05 -0.96
C LEU A 29 6.63 7.77 -2.46
N LYS A 30 6.72 8.81 -3.30
CA LYS A 30 6.76 8.67 -4.76
C LYS A 30 7.99 7.89 -5.23
N GLU A 31 9.16 8.15 -4.65
CA GLU A 31 10.39 7.40 -4.94
C GLU A 31 10.27 5.91 -4.56
N HIS A 32 9.61 5.59 -3.44
CA HIS A 32 9.36 4.22 -3.01
C HIS A 32 8.34 3.47 -3.90
N ILE A 33 7.27 4.15 -4.34
CA ILE A 33 6.37 3.61 -5.38
C ILE A 33 7.16 3.40 -6.67
N GLY A 34 8.03 4.35 -7.02
CA GLY A 34 8.88 4.30 -8.19
C GLY A 34 8.10 4.52 -9.46
N ASN A 35 8.52 3.87 -10.56
CA ASN A 35 7.83 3.88 -11.86
C ASN A 35 7.58 5.26 -12.48
N ARG A 36 8.30 6.31 -12.07
CA ARG A 36 8.03 7.72 -12.43
C ARG A 36 6.68 8.22 -11.90
N CYS A 37 6.21 7.70 -10.76
CA CYS A 37 5.03 8.21 -10.08
C CYS A 37 5.18 9.71 -9.79
N GLU A 38 4.28 10.51 -10.37
CA GLU A 38 4.17 11.96 -10.13
C GLU A 38 3.00 12.29 -9.21
N LEU A 39 1.91 11.54 -9.35
CA LEU A 39 0.66 11.63 -8.60
C LEU A 39 0.37 10.32 -7.85
N ILE A 40 0.17 10.43 -6.53
CA ILE A 40 -0.24 9.29 -5.70
C ILE A 40 -1.75 9.37 -5.48
N GLU A 41 -2.42 8.25 -5.74
CA GLU A 41 -3.80 8.04 -5.34
C GLU A 41 -3.86 7.31 -3.99
N HIS A 42 -4.76 7.77 -3.13
CA HIS A 42 -5.11 7.10 -1.88
C HIS A 42 -6.27 6.13 -2.11
N VAL A 43 -6.03 4.85 -1.85
CA VAL A 43 -7.00 3.77 -2.08
C VAL A 43 -7.30 3.06 -0.77
N GLN A 44 -8.58 2.73 -0.56
CA GLN A 44 -9.06 1.93 0.55
C GLN A 44 -9.50 0.53 0.05
N PRO A 45 -8.56 -0.39 -0.21
CA PRO A 45 -8.87 -1.67 -0.80
C PRO A 45 -9.66 -2.57 0.15
N LYS A 46 -10.80 -3.09 -0.31
CA LYS A 46 -11.78 -3.77 0.57
C LYS A 46 -11.22 -5.00 1.29
N ARG A 47 -10.44 -5.85 0.62
CA ARG A 47 -9.90 -7.08 1.23
C ARG A 47 -8.78 -6.79 2.24
N LEU A 48 -8.16 -5.62 2.21
CA LEU A 48 -7.24 -5.19 3.28
C LEU A 48 -7.97 -5.13 4.63
N TYR A 49 -9.25 -4.77 4.62
CA TYR A 49 -10.05 -4.68 5.84
C TYR A 49 -10.80 -5.99 6.12
N THR A 50 -11.38 -6.63 5.11
CA THR A 50 -12.25 -7.80 5.32
C THR A 50 -11.48 -9.12 5.42
N GLU A 51 -10.40 -9.30 4.67
CA GLU A 51 -9.63 -10.56 4.63
C GLU A 51 -8.34 -10.49 5.44
N ILE A 52 -7.62 -9.36 5.34
CA ILE A 52 -6.39 -9.14 6.12
C ILE A 52 -6.74 -8.72 7.56
N GLY A 53 -7.82 -7.98 7.77
CA GLY A 53 -8.25 -7.50 9.09
C GLY A 53 -7.57 -6.21 9.54
N ALA A 54 -7.01 -5.43 8.61
CA ALA A 54 -6.39 -4.15 8.94
C ALA A 54 -7.42 -3.15 9.47
N GLY A 55 -6.97 -2.18 10.27
CA GLY A 55 -7.83 -1.12 10.78
C GLY A 55 -8.28 -0.16 9.67
N ILE A 56 -9.57 0.15 9.63
CA ILE A 56 -10.18 1.08 8.66
C ILE A 56 -10.45 2.47 9.25
N GLU A 57 -10.32 2.63 10.57
CA GLU A 57 -10.62 3.87 11.30
C GLU A 57 -9.40 4.42 12.03
N ILE A 58 -9.27 5.75 12.03
CA ILE A 58 -8.23 6.41 12.82
C ILE A 58 -8.69 6.40 14.27
N LYS A 59 -7.93 5.70 15.12
CA LYS A 59 -8.12 5.66 16.57
C LYS A 59 -7.11 6.59 17.26
N ASN A 60 -7.09 6.58 18.59
CA ASN A 60 -6.14 7.36 19.39
C ASN A 60 -4.67 6.94 19.21
N VAL A 61 -4.41 5.79 18.57
CA VAL A 61 -3.06 5.33 18.26
C VAL A 61 -2.74 5.65 16.78
N PRO A 62 -1.76 6.52 16.49
CA PRO A 62 -1.33 6.81 15.13
C PRO A 62 -0.99 5.55 14.34
N GLY A 63 -1.41 5.47 13.09
CA GLY A 63 -1.19 4.29 12.25
C GLY A 63 -2.08 3.09 12.60
N SER A 64 -3.18 3.30 13.34
CA SER A 64 -4.22 2.26 13.53
C SER A 64 -5.03 2.04 12.27
N LYS A 65 -5.33 3.11 11.53
CA LYS A 65 -5.91 3.01 10.19
C LYS A 65 -4.82 2.71 9.20
N VAL A 66 -5.08 1.76 8.31
CA VAL A 66 -4.16 1.35 7.26
C VAL A 66 -4.82 1.60 5.90
N SER A 67 -4.05 2.12 4.95
CA SER A 67 -4.52 2.39 3.60
C SER A 67 -3.46 2.02 2.57
N MET A 68 -3.84 2.02 1.30
CA MET A 68 -2.95 1.73 0.18
C MET A 68 -2.70 2.99 -0.65
N LEU A 69 -1.45 3.21 -1.04
CA LEU A 69 -1.05 4.28 -1.96
C LEU A 69 -0.56 3.65 -3.27
N VAL A 70 -1.03 4.20 -4.38
CA VAL A 70 -0.70 3.73 -5.73
C VAL A 70 -0.35 4.91 -6.63
N ASP A 71 0.29 4.62 -7.77
CA ASP A 71 0.52 5.59 -8.82
C ASP A 71 -0.75 5.73 -9.67
N GLU A 72 -1.43 6.87 -9.56
CA GLU A 72 -2.70 7.16 -10.25
C GLU A 72 -2.54 7.10 -11.77
N GLU A 73 -1.40 7.56 -12.26
CA GLU A 73 -1.16 7.79 -13.68
C GLU A 73 -0.37 6.65 -14.33
N PHE A 74 -0.09 5.57 -13.59
CA PHE A 74 0.76 4.48 -14.05
C PHE A 74 0.36 3.97 -15.44
N TYR A 75 -0.95 3.85 -15.68
CA TYR A 75 -1.51 3.38 -16.95
C TYR A 75 -1.09 4.25 -18.15
N PHE A 76 -0.86 5.55 -17.95
CA PHE A 76 -0.57 6.51 -18.99
C PHE A 76 0.91 6.66 -19.29
N HIS A 77 1.77 6.53 -18.28
CA HIS A 77 3.20 6.75 -18.47
C HIS A 77 4.01 5.46 -18.53
N CYS A 78 3.52 4.34 -18.00
CA CYS A 78 4.30 3.11 -17.81
C CYS A 78 3.75 1.87 -18.56
N ASP A 79 4.44 0.73 -18.38
CA ASP A 79 4.12 -0.55 -19.01
C ASP A 79 2.86 -1.18 -18.39
N LYS A 80 1.77 -1.19 -19.17
CA LYS A 80 0.45 -1.71 -18.78
C LYS A 80 0.44 -3.20 -18.42
N THR A 81 1.50 -3.95 -18.75
CA THR A 81 1.63 -5.37 -18.37
C THR A 81 2.11 -5.57 -16.93
N LYS A 82 2.54 -4.50 -16.25
CA LYS A 82 3.04 -4.55 -14.86
C LYS A 82 1.92 -4.62 -13.83
N LEU A 83 1.14 -5.69 -13.89
CA LEU A 83 0.09 -5.99 -12.93
C LEU A 83 0.68 -6.22 -11.53
N ASN A 84 0.09 -5.60 -10.52
CA ASN A 84 0.36 -5.92 -9.13
C ASN A 84 -0.72 -6.87 -8.62
N LYS A 85 -0.43 -8.18 -8.64
CA LYS A 85 -1.43 -9.22 -8.31
C LYS A 85 -1.96 -9.05 -6.87
N ILE A 86 -1.08 -8.78 -5.91
CA ILE A 86 -1.46 -8.59 -4.50
C ILE A 86 -2.32 -7.34 -4.35
N ALA A 87 -1.88 -6.18 -4.86
CA ALA A 87 -2.64 -4.93 -4.72
C ALA A 87 -3.99 -5.00 -5.46
N SER A 88 -4.04 -5.62 -6.63
CA SER A 88 -5.28 -5.86 -7.39
C SER A 88 -6.23 -6.80 -6.65
N TRP A 89 -5.71 -7.86 -6.04
CA TRP A 89 -6.51 -8.74 -5.19
C TRP A 89 -7.08 -7.99 -3.99
N LEU A 90 -6.26 -7.17 -3.31
CA LEU A 90 -6.71 -6.35 -2.19
C LEU A 90 -7.85 -5.41 -2.61
N TYR A 91 -7.73 -4.82 -3.79
CA TYR A 91 -8.70 -3.88 -4.36
C TYR A 91 -10.02 -4.52 -4.82
N GLU A 92 -10.06 -5.86 -4.96
CA GLU A 92 -11.16 -6.62 -5.56
C GLU A 92 -11.29 -6.45 -7.09
N THR A 93 -10.16 -6.33 -7.80
CA THR A 93 -10.15 -6.25 -9.27
C THR A 93 -10.93 -7.37 -9.95
N ASP A 94 -10.95 -8.58 -9.40
CA ASP A 94 -11.76 -9.70 -9.92
C ASP A 94 -13.27 -9.45 -9.88
N ARG A 95 -13.75 -8.47 -9.11
CA ARG A 95 -15.17 -8.12 -8.99
C ARG A 95 -15.56 -6.93 -9.86
N HIS A 96 -14.69 -5.93 -10.00
CA HIS A 96 -15.01 -4.68 -10.71
C HIS A 96 -14.19 -4.45 -11.99
N GLY A 97 -13.15 -5.26 -12.25
CA GLY A 97 -12.37 -5.24 -13.49
C GLY A 97 -11.31 -4.14 -13.62
N TYR A 98 -11.01 -3.40 -12.54
CA TYR A 98 -10.01 -2.31 -12.57
C TYR A 98 -8.72 -2.75 -11.86
N PRO A 99 -7.64 -3.10 -12.57
CA PRO A 99 -6.40 -3.58 -11.96
C PRO A 99 -5.58 -2.46 -11.33
N ILE A 100 -4.82 -2.81 -10.28
CA ILE A 100 -3.73 -1.98 -9.79
C ILE A 100 -2.45 -2.36 -10.53
N LEU A 101 -1.82 -1.37 -11.17
CA LEU A 101 -0.57 -1.51 -11.90
C LEU A 101 0.57 -0.84 -11.14
N GLY A 102 1.80 -1.30 -11.35
CA GLY A 102 2.97 -0.76 -10.67
C GLY A 102 3.07 -1.17 -9.20
N ASN A 103 4.01 -0.58 -8.47
CA ASN A 103 4.16 -0.89 -7.05
C ASN A 103 3.10 -0.14 -6.22
N ALA A 104 2.79 -0.68 -5.04
CA ALA A 104 1.88 -0.05 -4.09
C ALA A 104 2.53 0.01 -2.69
N LEU A 105 2.16 1.02 -1.91
CA LEU A 105 2.55 1.11 -0.50
C LEU A 105 1.34 0.83 0.39
N ILE A 106 1.56 0.14 1.50
CA ILE A 106 0.61 0.04 2.62
C ILE A 106 1.14 0.91 3.75
N ILE A 107 0.31 1.82 4.23
CA ILE A 107 0.72 2.94 5.09
C ILE A 107 -0.30 3.18 6.20
N GLY A 108 0.15 3.79 7.30
CA GLY A 108 -0.72 4.24 8.38
C GLY A 108 -1.32 5.62 8.13
N GLU A 109 -2.44 5.90 8.79
CA GLU A 109 -3.01 7.25 8.88
C GLU A 109 -3.13 7.71 10.34
N LYS A 110 -3.08 9.03 10.54
CA LYS A 110 -3.28 9.69 11.83
C LYS A 110 -4.06 11.00 11.65
N TYR A 111 -4.64 11.49 12.75
CA TYR A 111 -5.05 12.88 12.82
C TYR A 111 -3.80 13.77 12.89
N GLY A 112 -3.72 14.72 11.96
CA GLY A 112 -2.77 15.80 11.92
C GLY A 112 -3.42 17.14 12.21
N ASN A 113 -2.64 18.21 12.12
CA ASN A 113 -3.13 19.57 12.42
C ASN A 113 -4.15 20.08 11.38
N ALA A 114 -4.07 19.58 10.15
CA ALA A 114 -4.90 20.01 9.02
C ALA A 114 -5.87 18.92 8.52
N GLY A 115 -6.13 17.88 9.33
CA GLY A 115 -7.00 16.78 8.96
C GLY A 115 -6.31 15.42 9.04
N ILE A 116 -6.44 14.61 8.00
CA ILE A 116 -5.81 13.28 7.94
C ILE A 116 -4.42 13.42 7.33
N GLU A 117 -3.43 12.84 8.00
CA GLU A 117 -2.05 12.74 7.51
C GLU A 117 -1.63 11.28 7.41
N PHE A 118 -0.76 10.98 6.46
CA PHE A 118 -0.08 9.69 6.40
C PHE A 118 1.02 9.61 7.48
N CYS A 119 1.23 8.40 7.98
CA CYS A 119 2.29 8.08 8.91
C CYS A 119 2.74 6.62 8.75
N GLY A 120 3.75 6.21 9.51
CA GLY A 120 4.03 4.78 9.65
C GLY A 120 2.84 4.05 10.27
N MET A 121 2.71 2.77 9.95
CA MET A 121 1.79 1.86 10.60
C MET A 121 2.15 1.72 12.08
N SER A 122 1.13 1.54 12.92
CA SER A 122 1.36 1.07 14.29
C SER A 122 1.96 -0.33 14.26
N GLU A 123 2.68 -0.70 15.32
CA GLU A 123 3.32 -2.02 15.43
C GLU A 123 2.29 -3.16 15.33
N GLU A 124 1.16 -3.03 16.02
CA GLU A 124 0.04 -3.97 15.96
C GLU A 124 -0.46 -4.17 14.52
N GLN A 125 -0.67 -3.08 13.78
CA GLN A 125 -1.13 -3.17 12.39
C GLN A 125 -0.05 -3.76 11.48
N PHE A 126 1.22 -3.42 11.68
CA PHE A 126 2.31 -3.96 10.88
C PHE A 126 2.46 -5.47 11.08
N ASP A 127 2.47 -5.93 12.33
CA ASP A 127 2.61 -7.34 12.70
C ASP A 127 1.44 -8.19 12.24
N LEU A 128 0.24 -7.60 12.14
CA LEU A 128 -0.94 -8.26 11.55
C LEU A 128 -0.85 -8.35 10.02
N VAL A 129 -0.52 -7.25 9.35
CA VAL A 129 -0.67 -7.10 7.90
C VAL A 129 0.52 -7.71 7.15
N PHE A 130 1.75 -7.43 7.58
CA PHE A 130 2.96 -7.81 6.83
C PHE A 130 3.08 -9.32 6.60
N PRO A 131 2.90 -10.21 7.60
CA PRO A 131 3.00 -11.65 7.38
C PRO A 131 1.95 -12.19 6.39
N LYS A 132 0.71 -11.68 6.46
CA LYS A 132 -0.38 -12.09 5.55
C LYS A 132 -0.11 -11.67 4.12
N LEU A 133 0.40 -10.46 3.90
CA LEU A 133 0.81 -10.02 2.55
C LEU A 133 2.00 -10.84 2.03
N LYS A 134 2.96 -11.21 2.88
CA LYS A 134 4.06 -12.11 2.51
C LYS A 134 3.55 -13.48 2.09
N GLU A 135 2.54 -14.02 2.78
CA GLU A 135 1.92 -15.28 2.42
C GLU A 135 1.19 -15.19 1.08
N LEU A 136 0.40 -14.14 0.85
CA LEU A 136 -0.22 -13.88 -0.45
C LEU A 136 0.81 -13.78 -1.58
N GLY A 137 1.91 -13.08 -1.36
CA GLY A 137 3.00 -12.99 -2.33
C GLY A 137 3.62 -14.36 -2.67
N LYS A 138 3.73 -15.28 -1.71
CA LYS A 138 4.15 -16.67 -1.98
C LYS A 138 3.11 -17.40 -2.81
N ARG A 139 1.83 -17.36 -2.40
CA ARG A 139 0.72 -18.01 -3.12
C ARG A 139 0.65 -17.57 -4.59
N PHE A 140 0.80 -16.28 -4.88
CA PHE A 140 0.78 -15.77 -6.26
C PHE A 140 2.04 -16.09 -7.07
N LYS A 141 3.18 -16.36 -6.43
CA LYS A 141 4.37 -16.88 -7.11
C LYS A 141 4.20 -18.35 -7.47
N ASP A 142 3.65 -19.14 -6.54
CA ASP A 142 3.49 -20.58 -6.70
C ASP A 142 2.38 -20.94 -7.69
N ALA A 143 1.36 -20.09 -7.83
CA ALA A 143 0.23 -20.30 -8.74
C ALA A 143 0.57 -20.15 -10.24
N GLY A 144 1.77 -19.67 -10.60
CA GLY A 144 2.14 -19.39 -11.99
C GLY A 144 1.41 -18.19 -12.61
N ASP A 145 1.85 -17.77 -13.81
CA ASP A 145 1.17 -16.77 -14.65
C ASP A 145 0.08 -17.41 -15.51
#